data_AF-A0A0H3M5Y6-F1
#
_entry.id   AF-A0A0H3M5Y6-F1
#
_cell.length_a   1.000
_cell.length_b   1.000
_cell.length_c   1.000
_cell.angle_alpha   90.00
_cell.angle_beta   90.00
_cell.angle_gamma   90.00
#
_symmetry.space_group_name_H-M   'P 1'
#
loop_
_entity.id
_entity.type
_entity.pdbx_description
1 polymer ?
#
loop_
_entity_poly.entity_id
_entity_poly.type
_entity_poly.pdbx_seq_one_letter_code
_entity_poly.pdbx_strand_id
1 'polypeptide(L)'
;MKLTTMIKTAVAVVAMAAIATFAAPVALAAYPITGKLGSELTMTDTVGQVVLGWKVSDLKSSTAVIPGYPVAGQVWEATATVNAIRGSVTPAVSQFNARTADGINYRVLWQAAGPDTISGATIPQGEQSTGKIYFDVTGPSPTIVAMNNGMEDLLIWEP
;
A
#
# COMPACT_ATOMS: atom_id res chain seq x y z
N MET A 1 -19.77 -50.99 69.21
CA MET A 1 -21.04 -50.24 69.13
C MET A 1 -20.96 -49.32 67.93
N LYS A 2 -22.02 -49.31 67.12
CA LYS A 2 -22.05 -48.89 65.70
C LYS A 2 -21.77 -47.40 65.53
N LEU A 3 -20.81 -47.04 64.66
CA LEU A 3 -20.63 -45.66 64.18
C LEU A 3 -21.54 -45.44 62.96
N THR A 4 -22.34 -44.39 63.06
CA THR A 4 -23.39 -43.97 62.16
C THR A 4 -22.86 -43.34 60.87
N THR A 5 -23.51 -43.69 59.78
CA THR A 5 -23.38 -43.17 58.41
C THR A 5 -23.52 -41.64 58.37
N MET A 6 -22.55 -40.96 57.73
CA MET A 6 -22.72 -39.59 57.26
C MET A 6 -22.46 -39.55 55.75
N ILE A 7 -23.53 -39.38 54.97
CA ILE A 7 -23.48 -39.05 53.56
C ILE A 7 -23.05 -37.59 53.45
N LYS A 8 -21.86 -37.33 52.89
CA LYS A 8 -21.39 -35.98 52.56
C LYS A 8 -21.77 -35.66 51.12
N THR A 9 -22.64 -34.68 50.96
CA THR A 9 -23.02 -34.05 49.69
C THR A 9 -21.78 -33.40 49.08
N ALA A 10 -21.34 -33.88 47.92
CA ALA A 10 -20.28 -33.25 47.14
C ALA A 10 -20.89 -32.12 46.29
N VAL A 11 -20.59 -30.87 46.64
CA VAL A 11 -20.83 -29.72 45.76
C VAL A 11 -19.58 -29.54 44.91
N ALA A 12 -19.66 -29.90 43.63
CA ALA A 12 -18.60 -29.66 42.66
C ALA A 12 -18.62 -28.18 42.27
N VAL A 13 -17.63 -27.41 42.74
CA VAL A 13 -17.38 -26.04 42.27
C VAL A 13 -16.57 -26.13 40.98
N VAL A 14 -17.21 -25.87 39.84
CA VAL A 14 -16.52 -25.72 38.55
C VAL A 14 -16.03 -24.28 38.46
N ALA A 15 -14.74 -24.05 38.71
CA ALA A 15 -14.11 -22.76 38.45
C ALA A 15 -13.76 -22.66 36.96
N MET A 16 -14.50 -21.84 36.20
CA MET A 16 -14.11 -21.45 34.85
C MET A 16 -13.01 -20.37 34.94
N ALA A 17 -11.80 -20.73 34.55
CA ALA A 17 -10.73 -19.75 34.34
C ALA A 17 -10.95 -19.03 33.00
N ALA A 18 -11.48 -17.81 33.04
CA ALA A 18 -11.55 -16.94 31.88
C ALA A 18 -10.14 -16.37 31.60
N ILE A 19 -9.48 -16.87 30.56
CA ILE A 19 -8.24 -16.28 30.06
C ILE A 19 -8.63 -15.02 29.29
N ALA A 20 -8.49 -13.86 29.92
CA ALA A 20 -8.59 -12.58 29.24
C ALA A 20 -7.35 -12.40 28.36
N THR A 21 -7.45 -12.70 27.06
CA THR A 21 -6.43 -12.33 26.10
C THR A 21 -6.50 -10.81 25.89
N PHE A 22 -5.54 -10.08 26.45
CA PHE A 22 -5.32 -8.68 26.12
C PHE A 22 -4.81 -8.59 24.67
N ALA A 23 -5.71 -8.33 23.72
CA ALA A 23 -5.30 -7.88 22.40
C ALA A 23 -4.77 -6.45 22.53
N ALA A 24 -3.48 -6.25 22.27
CA ALA A 24 -2.94 -4.89 22.18
C ALA A 24 -3.64 -4.16 21.01
N PRO A 25 -4.06 -2.90 21.16
CA PRO A 25 -4.64 -2.14 20.07
C PRO A 25 -3.58 -2.01 18.97
N VAL A 26 -3.89 -2.53 17.78
CA VAL A 26 -3.10 -2.30 16.57
C VAL A 26 -3.31 -0.83 16.20
N ALA A 27 -2.29 0.01 16.39
CA ALA A 27 -2.31 1.36 15.88
C ALA A 27 -2.29 1.28 14.35
N LEU A 28 -3.44 1.53 13.71
CA LEU A 28 -3.52 1.74 12.28
C LEU A 28 -2.85 3.08 11.99
N ALA A 29 -1.84 3.10 11.11
CA ALA A 29 -1.35 4.36 10.57
C ALA A 29 -2.52 5.04 9.86
N ALA A 30 -2.84 6.29 10.25
CA ALA A 30 -3.83 7.08 9.55
C ALA A 30 -3.30 7.41 8.16
N TYR A 31 -4.13 7.22 7.15
CA TYR A 31 -3.81 7.62 5.78
C TYR A 31 -4.00 9.14 5.60
N PRO A 32 -3.21 9.79 4.72
CA PRO A 32 -2.09 9.23 3.96
C PRO A 32 -0.81 9.10 4.80
N ILE A 33 0.04 8.15 4.41
CA ILE A 33 1.43 8.07 4.88
C ILE A 33 2.28 8.89 3.92
N THR A 34 2.90 9.97 4.42
CA THR A 34 3.72 10.88 3.62
C THR A 34 5.20 10.70 3.91
N GLY A 35 6.01 10.75 2.86
CA GLY A 35 7.45 10.85 2.99
C GLY A 35 8.10 11.41 1.73
N LYS A 36 9.42 11.26 1.62
CA LYS A 36 10.19 11.88 0.55
C LYS A 36 10.25 11.02 -0.71
N LEU A 37 10.28 11.65 -1.88
CA LEU A 37 10.77 11.02 -3.11
C LEU A 37 12.14 10.38 -2.84
N GLY A 38 12.30 9.10 -3.21
CA GLY A 38 13.47 8.28 -2.92
C GLY A 38 13.31 7.34 -1.72
N SER A 39 12.33 7.57 -0.84
CA SER A 39 12.05 6.73 0.33
C SER A 39 11.02 5.64 0.03
N GLU A 40 11.20 4.48 0.67
CA GLU A 40 10.16 3.45 0.73
C GLU A 40 9.17 3.77 1.85
N LEU A 41 7.87 3.80 1.52
CA LEU A 41 6.77 3.97 2.46
C LEU A 41 6.05 2.64 2.60
N THR A 42 5.82 2.20 3.83
CA THR A 42 5.14 0.94 4.13
C THR A 42 3.69 1.20 4.48
N MET A 43 2.77 0.42 3.91
CA MET A 43 1.37 0.39 4.32
C MET A 43 0.88 -1.02 4.60
N THR A 44 -0.14 -1.10 5.46
CA THR A 44 -0.88 -2.34 5.71
C THR A 44 -2.22 -2.25 5.00
N ASP A 45 -2.45 -3.14 4.05
CA ASP A 45 -3.77 -3.34 3.45
C ASP A 45 -4.52 -4.41 4.25
N THR A 46 -5.45 -3.95 5.08
CA THR A 46 -6.27 -4.82 5.92
C THR A 46 -7.34 -5.57 5.14
N VAL A 47 -7.72 -5.13 3.95
CA VAL A 47 -8.67 -5.85 3.08
C VAL A 47 -7.96 -7.03 2.43
N GLY A 48 -6.78 -6.78 1.86
CA GLY A 48 -5.92 -7.81 1.25
C GLY A 48 -5.17 -8.68 2.26
N GLN A 49 -5.13 -8.29 3.54
CA GLN A 49 -4.30 -8.93 4.59
C GLN A 49 -2.81 -8.98 4.23
N VAL A 50 -2.32 -7.93 3.58
CA VAL A 50 -0.92 -7.80 3.12
C VAL A 50 -0.24 -6.58 3.74
N VAL A 51 1.08 -6.63 3.82
CA VAL A 51 1.93 -5.47 4.10
C VAL A 51 2.81 -5.27 2.89
N LEU A 52 2.86 -4.04 2.40
CA LEU A 52 3.62 -3.70 1.20
C LEU A 52 4.39 -2.39 1.39
N GLY A 53 5.57 -2.34 0.78
CA GLY A 53 6.38 -1.15 0.65
C GLY A 53 6.28 -0.61 -0.78
N TRP A 54 6.20 0.70 -0.93
CA TRP A 54 6.40 1.37 -2.21
C TRP A 54 7.50 2.41 -2.08
N LYS A 55 8.45 2.38 -3.02
CA LYS A 55 9.42 3.45 -3.22
C LYS A 55 9.12 4.12 -4.55
N VAL A 56 9.09 5.46 -4.54
CA VAL A 56 8.99 6.26 -5.77
C VAL A 56 10.15 7.24 -5.81
N SER A 57 10.87 7.26 -6.92
CA SER A 57 12.02 8.15 -7.16
C SER A 57 12.01 8.69 -8.58
N ASP A 58 12.92 9.63 -8.84
CA ASP A 58 13.24 10.12 -10.19
C ASP A 58 12.03 10.69 -10.95
N LEU A 59 11.10 11.36 -10.26
CA LEU A 59 10.01 12.09 -10.91
C LEU A 59 10.58 13.20 -11.80
N LYS A 60 10.42 13.08 -13.11
CA LYS A 60 11.00 14.01 -14.09
C LYS A 60 10.27 13.96 -15.43
N SER A 61 10.52 14.99 -16.26
CA SER A 61 10.13 14.96 -17.67
C SER A 61 10.83 13.81 -18.40
N SER A 62 10.10 13.09 -19.23
CA SER A 62 10.55 11.91 -19.95
C SER A 62 10.66 12.17 -21.46
N THR A 63 11.61 11.49 -22.10
CA THR A 63 11.72 11.42 -23.56
C THR A 63 11.07 10.14 -24.12
N ALA A 64 10.44 9.33 -23.27
CA ALA A 64 9.78 8.10 -23.68
C ALA A 64 8.61 8.39 -24.63
N VAL A 65 8.54 7.60 -25.70
CA VAL A 65 7.35 7.53 -26.55
C VAL A 65 6.41 6.50 -25.93
N ILE A 66 5.11 6.84 -25.85
CA ILE A 66 4.07 5.95 -25.35
C ILE A 66 3.21 5.49 -26.54
N PRO A 67 3.51 4.34 -27.18
CA PRO A 67 2.78 3.88 -28.35
C PRO A 67 1.30 3.64 -28.05
N GLY A 68 0.44 4.07 -28.96
CA GLY A 68 -1.01 3.87 -28.86
C GLY A 68 -1.72 4.79 -27.86
N TYR A 69 -0.99 5.66 -27.14
CA TYR A 69 -1.58 6.68 -26.28
C TYR A 69 -1.43 8.07 -26.92
N PRO A 70 -2.53 8.82 -27.13
CA PRO A 70 -2.48 10.16 -27.70
C PRO A 70 -2.05 11.17 -26.63
N VAL A 71 -0.74 11.32 -26.43
CA VAL A 71 -0.17 12.30 -25.48
C VAL A 71 -0.66 13.71 -25.83
N ALA A 72 -1.27 14.38 -24.86
CA ALA A 72 -1.77 15.74 -25.00
C ALA A 72 -0.78 16.81 -24.51
N GLY A 73 0.11 16.46 -23.58
CA GLY A 73 1.10 17.33 -22.98
C GLY A 73 2.52 16.80 -23.08
N GLN A 74 3.26 16.90 -21.97
CA GLN A 74 4.60 16.35 -21.84
C GLN A 74 4.53 15.02 -21.08
N VAL A 75 5.16 13.97 -21.60
CA VAL A 75 5.32 12.72 -20.86
C VAL A 75 6.26 12.97 -19.68
N TRP A 76 5.83 12.60 -18.49
CA TRP A 76 6.65 12.51 -17.29
C TRP A 76 6.77 11.07 -16.84
N GLU A 77 7.85 10.76 -16.14
CA GLU A 77 8.11 9.44 -15.58
C GLU A 77 8.53 9.53 -14.12
N ALA A 78 8.29 8.45 -13.38
CA ALA A 78 8.95 8.15 -12.13
C ALA A 78 9.38 6.68 -12.11
N THR A 79 10.41 6.35 -11.34
CA THR A 79 10.76 4.95 -11.04
C THR A 79 9.99 4.52 -9.81
N ALA A 80 9.21 3.45 -9.92
CA ALA A 80 8.48 2.87 -8.80
C ALA A 80 8.99 1.46 -8.50
N THR A 81 9.12 1.14 -7.22
CA THR A 81 9.45 -0.20 -6.75
C THR A 81 8.45 -0.61 -5.68
N VAL A 82 7.82 -1.77 -5.87
CA VAL A 82 6.94 -2.39 -4.89
C VAL A 82 7.66 -3.55 -4.21
N ASN A 83 7.46 -3.67 -2.90
CA ASN A 83 8.05 -4.68 -2.04
C ASN A 83 6.94 -5.45 -1.30
N ALA A 84 6.86 -6.76 -1.52
CA ALA A 84 5.87 -7.62 -0.89
C ALA A 84 6.33 -8.06 0.51
N ILE A 85 6.16 -7.21 1.52
CA ILE A 85 6.68 -7.43 2.87
C ILE A 85 5.97 -8.60 3.57
N ARG A 86 4.64 -8.66 3.49
CA ARG A 86 3.82 -9.76 4.02
C ARG A 86 2.71 -10.10 3.03
N GLY A 87 2.60 -11.39 2.68
CA GLY A 87 1.68 -11.91 1.68
C GLY A 87 2.13 -11.62 0.24
N SER A 88 1.47 -12.26 -0.73
CA SER A 88 1.67 -11.97 -2.15
C SER A 88 0.98 -10.66 -2.53
N VAL A 89 1.65 -9.79 -3.28
CA VAL A 89 1.15 -8.45 -3.64
C VAL A 89 0.93 -8.37 -5.14
N THR A 90 -0.27 -7.93 -5.55
CA THR A 90 -0.53 -7.51 -6.94
C THR A 90 -0.41 -5.98 -6.99
N PRO A 91 0.56 -5.42 -7.74
CA PRO A 91 0.81 -3.98 -7.72
C PRO A 91 -0.39 -3.17 -8.23
N ALA A 92 -0.97 -2.31 -7.38
CA ALA A 92 -2.09 -1.44 -7.74
C ALA A 92 -1.62 -0.20 -8.53
N VAL A 93 -0.94 -0.40 -9.65
CA VAL A 93 -0.27 0.66 -10.44
C VAL A 93 -1.25 1.76 -10.86
N SER A 94 -2.51 1.43 -11.12
CA SER A 94 -3.55 2.41 -11.51
C SER A 94 -3.86 3.46 -10.44
N GLN A 95 -3.44 3.26 -9.19
CA GLN A 95 -3.66 4.22 -8.09
C GLN A 95 -2.69 5.41 -8.12
N PHE A 96 -1.60 5.35 -8.91
CA PHE A 96 -0.62 6.43 -8.97
C PHE A 96 -1.14 7.69 -9.65
N ASN A 97 -0.67 8.83 -9.16
CA ASN A 97 -0.88 10.16 -9.70
C ASN A 97 0.39 10.99 -9.52
N ALA A 98 0.72 11.82 -10.50
CA ALA A 98 1.67 12.90 -10.31
C ALA A 98 0.91 14.18 -9.98
N ARG A 99 1.37 14.95 -8.99
CA ARG A 99 0.70 16.15 -8.50
C ARG A 99 1.62 17.35 -8.38
N THR A 100 1.04 18.51 -8.54
CA THR A 100 1.65 19.80 -8.17
C THR A 100 1.35 20.12 -6.70
N ALA A 101 2.09 21.04 -6.09
CA ALA A 101 1.89 21.44 -4.69
C ALA A 101 0.52 22.11 -4.44
N ASP A 102 -0.06 22.75 -5.46
CA ASP A 102 -1.40 23.35 -5.43
C ASP A 102 -2.53 22.35 -5.78
N GLY A 103 -2.19 21.08 -5.98
CA GLY A 103 -3.17 19.99 -6.07
C GLY A 103 -3.66 19.62 -7.46
N ILE A 104 -3.05 20.15 -8.54
CA ILE A 104 -3.31 19.64 -9.90
C ILE A 104 -2.83 18.19 -9.98
N ASN A 105 -3.65 17.33 -10.58
CA ASN A 105 -3.45 15.88 -10.56
C ASN A 105 -3.40 15.31 -11.99
N TYR A 106 -2.33 14.60 -12.33
CA TYR A 106 -2.15 13.88 -13.58
C TYR A 106 -2.20 12.36 -13.30
N ARG A 107 -3.14 11.67 -13.95
CA ARG A 107 -3.32 10.21 -13.78
C ARG A 107 -2.15 9.46 -14.40
N VAL A 108 -1.76 8.36 -13.74
CA VAL A 108 -0.81 7.41 -14.32
C VAL A 108 -1.37 6.78 -15.61
N LEU A 109 -0.52 6.61 -16.61
CA LEU A 109 -0.82 5.97 -17.89
C LEU A 109 -0.70 4.44 -17.78
N TRP A 110 -1.35 3.84 -16.78
CA TRP A 110 -1.16 2.43 -16.41
C TRP A 110 -1.61 1.41 -17.47
N GLN A 111 -2.46 1.80 -18.41
CA GLN A 111 -2.90 0.95 -19.53
C GLN A 111 -1.98 1.05 -20.76
N ALA A 112 -1.06 2.02 -20.77
CA ALA A 112 -0.22 2.30 -21.92
C ALA A 112 1.12 1.57 -21.82
N ALA A 113 1.60 1.07 -22.96
CA ALA A 113 2.84 0.31 -23.03
C ALA A 113 4.06 1.24 -23.15
N GLY A 114 4.51 1.83 -22.03
CA GLY A 114 5.75 2.59 -21.99
C GLY A 114 6.99 1.69 -21.91
N PRO A 115 8.19 2.18 -22.29
CA PRO A 115 9.42 1.43 -22.11
C PRO A 115 9.68 1.16 -20.61
N ASP A 116 10.23 -0.01 -20.27
CA ASP A 116 10.56 -0.40 -18.89
C ASP A 116 9.42 -0.20 -17.87
N THR A 117 8.16 -0.28 -18.30
CA THR A 117 6.99 -0.09 -17.43
C THR A 117 6.98 -1.16 -16.34
N ILE A 118 6.67 -0.76 -15.11
CA ILE A 118 6.58 -1.70 -13.98
C ILE A 118 5.56 -2.81 -14.29
N SER A 119 5.92 -4.06 -13.95
CA SER A 119 5.02 -5.19 -14.11
C SER A 119 3.83 -5.10 -13.16
N GLY A 120 2.63 -5.34 -13.68
CA GLY A 120 1.40 -5.50 -12.88
C GLY A 120 1.19 -6.93 -12.36
N ALA A 121 2.15 -7.84 -12.57
CA ALA A 121 2.02 -9.22 -12.13
C ALA A 121 2.11 -9.34 -10.60
N THR A 122 1.40 -10.32 -10.05
CA THR A 122 1.50 -10.66 -8.63
C THR A 122 2.90 -11.14 -8.29
N ILE A 123 3.51 -10.53 -7.27
CA ILE A 123 4.80 -10.95 -6.70
C ILE A 123 4.59 -11.71 -5.38
N PRO A 124 5.35 -12.78 -5.12
CA PRO A 124 5.29 -13.51 -3.86
C PRO A 124 5.92 -12.69 -2.73
N GLN A 125 5.62 -13.06 -1.49
CA GLN A 125 6.19 -12.42 -0.30
C GLN A 125 7.73 -12.48 -0.33
N GLY A 126 8.38 -11.38 0.02
CA GLY A 126 9.84 -11.22 0.04
C GLY A 126 10.44 -10.78 -1.29
N GLU A 127 9.65 -10.76 -2.37
CA GLU A 127 10.08 -10.27 -3.67
C GLU A 127 9.72 -8.80 -3.91
N GLN A 128 10.36 -8.22 -4.92
CA GLN A 128 10.13 -6.85 -5.37
C GLN A 128 9.90 -6.81 -6.88
N SER A 129 9.14 -5.81 -7.33
CA SER A 129 9.04 -5.45 -8.75
C SER A 129 9.36 -3.98 -8.92
N THR A 130 10.13 -3.64 -9.96
CA THR A 130 10.53 -2.26 -10.25
C THR A 130 10.30 -1.94 -11.72
N GLY A 131 10.02 -0.67 -12.00
CA GLY A 131 9.92 -0.16 -13.35
C GLY A 131 9.41 1.27 -13.39
N LYS A 132 9.10 1.74 -14.58
CA LYS A 132 8.61 3.09 -14.85
C LYS A 132 7.11 3.16 -14.70
N ILE A 133 6.65 4.30 -14.20
CA ILE A 133 5.27 4.76 -14.30
C ILE A 133 5.27 6.10 -15.03
N TYR A 134 4.30 6.29 -15.92
CA TYR A 134 4.24 7.44 -16.83
C TYR A 134 3.02 8.31 -16.55
N PHE A 135 3.13 9.60 -16.84
CA PHE A 135 2.06 10.58 -16.70
C PHE A 135 2.03 11.49 -17.94
N ASP A 136 0.83 11.87 -18.38
CA ASP A 136 0.66 12.91 -19.39
C ASP A 136 0.40 14.25 -18.69
N VAL A 137 1.41 15.11 -18.64
CA VAL A 137 1.37 16.38 -17.92
C VAL A 137 0.97 17.50 -18.86
N THR A 138 -0.27 17.95 -18.73
CA THR A 138 -0.92 18.96 -19.59
C THR A 138 -0.92 20.37 -18.98
N GLY A 139 -0.19 20.57 -17.88
CA GLY A 139 -0.17 21.83 -17.12
C GLY A 139 1.17 22.03 -16.39
N PRO A 140 1.19 22.68 -15.22
CA PRO A 140 2.40 22.87 -14.44
C PRO A 140 3.08 21.55 -14.06
N SER A 141 4.41 21.59 -13.96
CA SER A 141 5.24 20.43 -13.63
C SER A 141 4.91 19.85 -12.25
N PRO A 142 4.68 18.53 -12.14
CA PRO A 142 4.44 17.89 -10.87
C PRO A 142 5.73 17.79 -10.04
N THR A 143 5.59 17.83 -8.71
CA THR A 143 6.67 17.63 -7.74
C THR A 143 6.36 16.53 -6.73
N ILE A 144 5.14 15.98 -6.77
CA ILE A 144 4.62 15.00 -5.83
C ILE A 144 4.15 13.78 -6.61
N VAL A 145 4.30 12.59 -6.03
CA VAL A 145 3.57 11.38 -6.46
C VAL A 145 2.66 10.92 -5.34
N ALA A 146 1.43 10.53 -5.66
CA ALA A 146 0.48 10.03 -4.69
C ALA A 146 -0.23 8.77 -5.19
N MET A 147 -0.40 7.79 -4.30
CA MET A 147 -1.32 6.67 -4.49
C MET A 147 -2.68 7.03 -3.89
N ASN A 148 -3.74 6.92 -4.68
CA ASN A 148 -5.11 7.14 -4.25
C ASN A 148 -5.98 5.97 -4.72
N ASN A 149 -6.80 5.42 -3.82
CA ASN A 149 -7.62 4.24 -4.09
C ASN A 149 -9.03 4.56 -4.62
N GLY A 150 -9.31 5.83 -4.95
CA GLY A 150 -10.62 6.34 -5.33
C GLY A 150 -11.45 6.86 -4.15
N MET A 151 -11.03 6.61 -2.91
CA MET A 151 -11.68 7.08 -1.69
C MET A 151 -10.80 8.07 -0.92
N GLU A 152 -9.52 7.76 -0.76
CA GLU A 152 -8.56 8.55 0.00
C GLU A 152 -7.13 8.37 -0.53
N ASP A 153 -6.24 9.29 -0.16
CA ASP A 153 -4.81 9.17 -0.42
C ASP A 153 -4.20 8.15 0.54
N LEU A 154 -3.41 7.21 0.01
CA LEU A 154 -2.76 6.16 0.79
C LEU A 154 -1.31 6.51 1.08
N LEU A 155 -0.54 6.77 0.03
CA LEU A 155 0.89 7.06 0.12
C LEU A 155 1.21 8.33 -0.67
N ILE A 156 2.02 9.23 -0.11
CA ILE A 156 2.44 10.47 -0.76
C ILE A 156 3.97 10.59 -0.69
N TRP A 157 4.60 10.80 -1.84
CA TRP A 157 6.01 11.14 -1.98
C TRP A 157 6.16 12.58 -2.45
N GLU A 158 6.77 13.42 -1.63
CA GLU A 158 7.04 14.83 -1.90
C GLU A 158 8.54 15.15 -1.80
N PRO A 159 9.02 16.35 -2.19
CA PRO A 159 10.44 16.70 -2.15
C PRO A 159 11.13 16.61 -0.77
#